data_AF-A0A1G3XUL3-F1
#
_entry.id   AF-A0A1G3XUL3-F1
#
_cell.length_a   1.000
_cell.length_b   1.000
_cell.length_c   1.000
_cell.angle_alpha   90.00
_cell.angle_beta   90.00
_cell.angle_gamma   90.00
#
_symmetry.space_group_name_H-M   'P 1'
#
loop_
_entity.id
_entity.type
_entity.pdbx_description
1 polymer ?
#
loop_
_entity_poly.entity_id
_entity_poly.type
_entity_poly.pdbx_seq_one_letter_code
_entity_poly.pdbx_strand_id
1 'polypeptide(L)'
;MTTIKEAQQAVRDLEREKGFSNAISDKILWMGEEYGELCHAYKHNDREKMAEEAVDVFFFVASILEKLNVDGDKIFEEKLRRNRSRVAISKGQEQHFDPQ
;
A
#
# COMPACT_ATOMS: atom_id res chain seq x y z
N MET A 1 16.74 5.51 -6.52
CA MET A 1 15.41 5.67 -5.93
C MET A 1 14.60 4.52 -6.47
N THR A 2 14.13 3.62 -5.62
CA THR A 2 13.40 2.43 -6.07
C THR A 2 12.03 2.84 -6.60
N THR A 3 11.65 2.41 -7.80
CA THR A 3 10.30 2.64 -8.33
C THR A 3 9.28 1.70 -7.70
N ILE A 4 7.98 1.97 -7.87
CA ILE A 4 6.95 1.03 -7.42
C ILE A 4 7.10 -0.28 -8.17
N LYS A 5 7.42 -0.25 -9.48
CA LYS A 5 7.64 -1.46 -10.26
C LYS A 5 8.84 -2.29 -9.78
N GLU A 6 9.91 -1.63 -9.35
CA GLU A 6 11.06 -2.31 -8.75
C GLU A 6 10.68 -2.95 -7.40
N ALA A 7 9.88 -2.27 -6.58
CA ALA A 7 9.36 -2.83 -5.33
C ALA A 7 8.43 -4.04 -5.57
N GLN A 8 7.55 -3.98 -6.57
CA GLN A 8 6.71 -5.11 -7.01
C GLN A 8 7.56 -6.35 -7.32
N GLN A 9 8.65 -6.16 -8.06
CA GLN A 9 9.55 -7.24 -8.45
C GLN A 9 10.31 -7.80 -7.24
N ALA A 10 10.86 -6.93 -6.38
CA ALA A 10 11.57 -7.36 -5.17
C ALA A 10 10.68 -8.18 -4.23
N VAL A 11 9.43 -7.74 -4.00
CA VAL A 11 8.47 -8.46 -3.15
C VAL A 11 8.08 -9.80 -3.79
N ARG A 12 7.88 -9.85 -5.11
CA ARG A 12 7.60 -11.10 -5.83
C ARG A 12 8.72 -12.12 -5.67
N ASP A 13 9.97 -11.68 -5.76
CA ASP A 13 11.13 -12.57 -5.62
C ASP A 13 11.23 -13.09 -4.18
N LEU A 14 11.05 -12.22 -3.18
CA LEU A 14 10.98 -12.59 -1.77
C LEU A 14 9.87 -13.62 -1.48
N GLU A 15 8.67 -13.43 -2.05
CA GLU A 15 7.54 -14.35 -1.88
C GLU A 15 7.82 -15.72 -2.46
N ARG A 16 8.48 -15.77 -3.62
CA ARG A 16 8.88 -17.01 -4.28
C ARG A 16 9.91 -17.77 -3.47
N GLU A 17 10.90 -17.08 -2.93
CA GLU A 17 11.95 -17.67 -2.09
C GLU A 17 11.39 -18.26 -0.80
N LYS A 18 10.42 -17.57 -0.18
CA LYS A 18 9.81 -17.99 1.09
C LYS A 18 8.63 -18.95 0.94
N GLY A 19 8.15 -19.20 -0.28
CA GLY A 19 7.04 -20.11 -0.55
C GLY A 19 5.69 -19.60 -0.02
N PHE A 20 5.48 -18.27 -0.02
CA PHE A 20 4.24 -17.68 0.47
C PHE A 20 3.04 -17.95 -0.44
N SER A 21 1.83 -17.86 0.14
CA SER A 21 0.59 -17.94 -0.63
C SER A 21 0.55 -16.88 -1.74
N ASN A 22 -0.05 -17.28 -2.86
CA ASN A 22 -0.19 -16.46 -4.06
C ASN A 22 -1.59 -15.85 -4.23
N ALA A 23 -2.54 -16.10 -3.34
CA ALA A 23 -3.88 -15.52 -3.47
C ALA A 23 -3.88 -14.03 -3.09
N ILE A 24 -4.59 -13.21 -3.87
CA ILE A 24 -4.77 -11.78 -3.57
C ILE A 24 -5.53 -11.59 -2.25
N SER A 25 -6.49 -12.46 -1.92
CA SER A 25 -7.24 -12.43 -0.66
C SER A 25 -6.31 -12.46 0.55
N ASP A 26 -5.27 -13.29 0.50
CA ASP A 26 -4.35 -13.47 1.62
C ASP A 26 -3.48 -12.22 1.79
N LYS A 27 -3.09 -11.58 0.68
CA LYS A 27 -2.37 -10.30 0.71
C LYS A 27 -3.21 -9.19 1.31
N ILE A 28 -4.50 -9.14 1.00
CA ILE A 28 -5.42 -8.15 1.58
C ILE A 28 -5.57 -8.40 3.09
N LEU A 29 -5.69 -9.67 3.51
CA LEU A 29 -5.81 -10.03 4.92
C LEU A 29 -4.55 -9.63 5.71
N TRP A 30 -3.37 -10.06 5.26
CA TRP A 30 -2.09 -9.74 5.92
C TRP A 30 -1.79 -8.24 5.90
N MET A 31 -2.11 -7.52 4.83
CA MET A 31 -2.03 -6.05 4.82
C MET A 31 -2.88 -5.41 5.92
N GLY A 32 -4.03 -5.98 6.24
CA GLY A 32 -4.88 -5.54 7.35
C GLY A 32 -4.23 -5.74 8.71
N GLU A 33 -3.43 -6.80 8.88
CA GLU A 33 -2.65 -7.07 10.09
C GLU A 33 -1.55 -6.01 10.26
N GLU A 34 -0.73 -5.75 9.22
CA GLU A 34 0.34 -4.72 9.26
C GLU A 34 -0.23 -3.31 9.47
N TYR A 35 -1.40 -3.02 8.90
CA TYR A 35 -2.08 -1.77 9.18
C TYR A 35 -2.51 -1.66 10.64
N GLY A 36 -2.89 -2.77 11.26
CA GLY A 36 -3.15 -2.86 12.69
C GLY A 36 -1.90 -2.59 13.53
N GLU A 37 -0.76 -3.13 13.14
CA GLU A 37 0.54 -2.87 13.78
C GLU A 37 0.95 -1.40 13.64
N LEU A 38 0.80 -0.81 12.46
CA LEU A 38 1.02 0.63 12.24
C LEU A 38 0.15 1.48 13.17
N CYS A 39 -1.12 1.14 13.29
CA CYS A 39 -2.05 1.81 14.21
C CYS A 39 -1.65 1.63 15.67
N HIS A 40 -1.12 0.46 16.04
CA HIS A 40 -0.61 0.19 17.37
C HIS A 40 0.63 1.04 17.68
N ALA A 41 1.61 1.08 16.76
CA ALA A 41 2.81 1.90 16.89
C ALA A 41 2.48 3.39 17.05
N TYR A 42 1.52 3.89 16.27
CA TYR A 42 1.00 5.26 16.40
C TYR A 42 0.45 5.55 17.81
N LYS A 43 -0.38 4.65 18.35
CA LYS A 43 -0.94 4.81 19.70
C LYS A 43 0.14 4.89 20.80
N HIS A 44 1.31 4.30 20.55
CA HIS A 44 2.43 4.29 21.50
C HIS A 44 3.49 5.36 21.21
N ASN A 45 3.28 6.23 20.22
CA ASN A 45 4.26 7.23 19.77
C ASN A 45 5.61 6.62 19.36
N ASP A 46 5.61 5.36 18.91
CA ASP A 46 6.82 4.68 18.44
C ASP A 46 7.07 5.01 16.97
N ARG A 47 7.93 6.01 16.74
CA ARG A 47 8.21 6.54 15.40
C ARG A 47 8.99 5.59 14.51
N GLU A 48 9.86 4.78 15.10
CA GLU A 48 10.66 3.82 14.36
C GLU A 48 9.77 2.68 13.89
N LYS A 49 8.99 2.09 14.82
CA LYS A 49 8.04 1.05 14.48
C LYS A 49 6.97 1.54 13.49
N MET A 50 6.45 2.77 13.66
CA MET A 50 5.53 3.35 12.65
C MET A 50 6.12 3.38 11.24
N ALA A 51 7.42 3.65 11.10
CA ALA A 51 8.07 3.69 9.79
C ALA A 51 8.22 2.28 9.20
N GLU A 52 8.58 1.29 10.03
CA GLU A 52 8.65 -0.12 9.64
C GLU A 52 7.28 -0.63 9.17
N GLU A 53 6.25 -0.49 9.99
CA GLU A 53 4.91 -0.99 9.67
C GLU A 53 4.28 -0.30 8.44
N ALA A 54 4.59 0.98 8.23
CA ALA A 54 4.16 1.66 7.01
C ALA A 54 4.79 1.06 5.75
N VAL A 55 6.03 0.58 5.84
CA VAL A 55 6.71 -0.12 4.74
C VAL A 55 6.14 -1.53 4.57
N ASP A 56 5.78 -2.23 5.66
CA ASP A 56 5.17 -3.56 5.58
C ASP A 56 3.79 -3.51 4.90
N VAL A 57 2.97 -2.49 5.22
CA VAL A 57 1.73 -2.21 4.45
C VAL A 57 2.05 -1.97 2.97
N PHE A 58 3.09 -1.20 2.66
CA PHE A 58 3.49 -0.93 1.29
C PHE A 58 3.97 -2.19 0.55
N PHE A 59 4.64 -3.13 1.23
CA PHE A 59 5.05 -4.41 0.63
C PHE A 59 3.83 -5.20 0.16
N PHE A 60 2.75 -5.24 0.95
CA PHE A 60 1.53 -5.89 0.52
C PHE A 60 0.82 -5.15 -0.62
N VAL A 61 0.83 -3.82 -0.63
CA VAL A 61 0.34 -3.04 -1.79
C VAL A 61 1.11 -3.39 -3.06
N ALA A 62 2.45 -3.47 -2.99
CA ALA A 62 3.28 -3.87 -4.12
C ALA A 62 2.98 -5.31 -4.57
N SER A 63 2.82 -6.25 -3.64
CA SER A 63 2.41 -7.63 -3.94
C SER A 63 1.06 -7.68 -4.66
N ILE A 64 0.08 -6.91 -4.20
CA ILE A 64 -1.26 -6.84 -4.82
C ILE A 64 -1.17 -6.30 -6.25
N LEU A 65 -0.45 -5.19 -6.47
CA LEU A 65 -0.26 -4.61 -7.80
C LEU A 65 0.42 -5.60 -8.76
N GLU A 66 1.43 -6.33 -8.29
CA GLU A 66 2.10 -7.36 -9.09
C GLU A 66 1.16 -8.51 -9.45
N LYS A 67 0.33 -8.98 -8.51
CA LYS A 67 -0.66 -10.04 -8.76
C LYS A 67 -1.80 -9.59 -9.68
N LEU A 68 -2.15 -8.31 -9.67
CA LEU A 68 -3.07 -7.70 -10.63
C LEU A 68 -2.44 -7.53 -12.02
N ASN A 69 -1.14 -7.82 -12.18
CA ASN A 69 -0.38 -7.66 -13.40
C ASN A 69 -0.46 -6.23 -13.97
N VAL A 70 -0.37 -5.24 -13.08
CA VAL A 70 -0.35 -3.81 -13.44
C VAL A 70 1.00 -3.17 -13.14
N ASP A 71 1.29 -2.09 -13.85
CA ASP A 71 2.46 -1.25 -13.64
C ASP A 71 2.14 -0.22 -12.54
N GLY A 72 2.70 -0.41 -11.35
CA GLY A 72 2.42 0.44 -10.21
C GLY A 72 2.81 1.90 -10.40
N ASP A 73 3.88 2.17 -11.16
CA ASP A 73 4.34 3.54 -11.44
C ASP A 73 3.29 4.27 -12.29
N LYS A 74 2.77 3.61 -13.35
CA LYS A 74 1.69 4.16 -14.18
C LYS A 74 0.41 4.40 -13.39
N ILE A 75 -0.01 3.44 -12.56
CA ILE A 75 -1.21 3.57 -11.73
C ILE A 75 -1.07 4.74 -10.76
N PHE A 76 0.10 4.89 -10.13
CA PHE A 76 0.39 5.99 -9.23
C PHE A 76 0.34 7.34 -9.96
N GLU A 77 1.03 7.48 -11.10
CA GLU A 77 1.06 8.70 -11.90
C GLU A 77 -0.35 9.13 -12.34
N GLU A 78 -1.16 8.19 -12.83
CA GLU A 78 -2.53 8.44 -13.24
C GLU A 78 -3.42 8.89 -12.07
N LYS A 79 -3.29 8.22 -10.91
CA LYS A 79 -4.03 8.60 -9.69
C LYS A 79 -3.60 9.98 -9.20
N LEU A 80 -2.30 10.25 -9.21
CA LEU A 80 -1.72 11.52 -8.78
C LEU A 80 -2.17 12.68 -9.69
N ARG A 81 -2.15 12.47 -11.01
CA ARG A 81 -2.69 13.43 -11.99
C ARG A 81 -4.17 13.73 -11.74
N ARG A 82 -4.99 12.69 -11.55
CA ARG A 82 -6.42 12.84 -11.23
C ARG A 82 -6.62 13.61 -9.93
N ASN A 83 -5.87 13.28 -8.88
CA ASN A 83 -5.98 13.96 -7.58
C ASN A 83 -5.57 15.43 -7.66
N ARG A 84 -4.54 15.79 -8.45
CA ARG A 84 -4.16 17.20 -8.68
C ARG A 84 -5.23 18.01 -9.42
N SER A 85 -5.99 17.36 -10.30
CA SER A 85 -7.09 18.03 -11.03
C SER A 85 -8.38 18.19 -10.20
N ARG A 86 -8.48 17.52 -9.05
CA ARG A 86 -9.61 17.69 -8.14
C ARG A 86 -9.40 18.98 -7.34
N VAL A 87 -10.38 19.87 -7.36
CA VAL A 87 -10.40 21.02 -6.45
C VAL A 87 -10.52 20.47 -5.03
N ALA A 88 -9.54 20.77 -4.17
CA ALA A 88 -9.66 20.50 -2.75
C ALA A 88 -10.83 21.32 -2.22
N ILE A 89 -11.96 20.68 -1.94
CA ILE A 89 -13.03 21.31 -1.18
C ILE A 89 -12.54 21.37 0.26
N SER A 90 -11.84 22.46 0.61
CA SER A 90 -11.51 22.81 1.98
C SER A 90 -12.77 23.30 2.69
N LYS A 91 -13.72 22.39 2.92
CA LYS A 91 -14.76 22.61 3.91
C LYS A 91 -14.73 21.40 4.81
N GLY A 92 -14.40 21.66 6.07
CA GLY A 92 -14.41 20.64 7.11
C GLY A 92 -15.71 19.87 7.10
N GLN A 93 -15.61 18.64 7.60
CA GLN A 93 -16.62 17.59 7.71
C GLN A 93 -16.44 16.45 6.71
N GLU A 94 -16.04 15.32 7.30
CA GLU A 94 -16.21 13.91 6.92
C GLU A 94 -16.37 13.62 5.43
N GLN A 95 -15.32 13.05 4.83
CA GLN A 95 -15.46 12.35 3.55
C GLN A 95 -15.29 10.85 3.80
N HIS A 96 -16.43 10.20 4.04
CA HIS A 96 -16.59 8.80 3.63
C HIS A 96 -16.36 8.75 2.11
N PHE A 97 -15.24 8.16 1.72
CA PHE A 97 -14.94 7.93 0.31
C PHE A 97 -15.39 6.52 -0.07
N ASP A 98 -16.61 6.45 -0.61
CA ASP A 98 -16.83 5.71 -1.85
C ASP A 98 -17.99 6.37 -2.61
N PRO A 99 -17.89 6.54 -3.94
CA PRO A 99 -18.31 5.42 -4.77
C PRO A 99 -17.52 5.22 -6.08
N GLN A 100 -17.26 3.93 -6.34
CA GLN A 100 -17.10 3.19 -7.61
C GLN A 100 -15.96 3.59 -8.56
#